data_AF-A0A6P6F4V9-F1
#
_entry.id   AF-A0A6P6F4V9-F1
#
_cell.length_a   1.000
_cell.length_b   1.000
_cell.length_c   1.000
_cell.angle_alpha   90.00
_cell.angle_beta   90.00
_cell.angle_gamma   90.00
#
_symmetry.space_group_name_H-M   'P 1'
#
loop_
_entity.id
_entity.type
_entity.pdbx_description
1 polymer ?
#
loop_
_entity_poly.entity_id
_entity_poly.type
_entity_poly.pdbx_seq_one_letter_code
_entity_poly.pdbx_strand_id
1 'polypeptide(L)'
;MMRPLLVLLLQAAVCAVLARALHCHVCCGHENCESLVECAPTDKYCVITRATNPGGMLVMKSCAPTCPNSTVSSDGRALSVSCCQNTRCNSAASGLTWNLGALWASASASLLWTLLQAAW
;
A
#
# COMPACT_ATOMS: atom_id res chain seq x y z
N MET A 1 -19.92 -29.94 -19.08
CA MET A 1 -19.39 -28.60 -19.44
C MET A 1 -19.78 -27.50 -18.42
N MET A 2 -19.74 -27.73 -17.09
CA MET A 2 -20.13 -26.71 -16.09
C MET A 2 -19.04 -26.33 -15.09
N ARG A 3 -18.05 -27.21 -14.90
CA ARG A 3 -16.90 -27.02 -14.02
C ARG A 3 -16.02 -25.80 -14.36
N PRO A 4 -15.66 -25.52 -15.62
CA PRO A 4 -14.80 -24.37 -15.91
C PRO A 4 -15.52 -23.04 -15.70
N LEU A 5 -16.85 -23.01 -15.91
CA LEU A 5 -17.67 -21.82 -15.74
C LEU A 5 -17.85 -21.47 -14.26
N LEU A 6 -18.01 -22.47 -13.40
CA LEU A 6 -18.04 -22.29 -11.94
C LEU A 6 -16.70 -21.74 -11.41
N VAL A 7 -15.57 -22.28 -11.89
CA VAL A 7 -14.22 -21.83 -11.52
C VAL A 7 -13.97 -20.39 -11.96
N LEU A 8 -14.40 -20.02 -13.18
CA LEU A 8 -14.28 -18.66 -13.69
C LEU A 8 -15.12 -17.66 -12.86
N LEU A 9 -16.35 -18.04 -12.49
CA LEU A 9 -17.22 -17.22 -11.64
C LEU A 9 -16.65 -17.04 -10.23
N LEU A 10 -16.08 -18.09 -9.64
CA LEU A 10 -15.39 -18.03 -8.35
C LEU A 10 -14.15 -17.10 -8.41
N GLN A 11 -13.35 -17.19 -9.48
CA GLN A 11 -12.20 -16.31 -9.70
C GLN A 11 -12.61 -14.84 -9.83
N ALA A 12 -13.69 -14.56 -10.58
CA ALA A 12 -14.22 -13.21 -10.75
C ALA A 12 -14.75 -12.64 -9.42
N ALA A 13 -15.45 -13.45 -8.61
CA ALA A 13 -15.94 -13.05 -7.30
C ALA A 13 -14.79 -12.73 -6.33
N VAL A 14 -13.70 -13.51 -6.36
CA VAL A 14 -12.50 -13.23 -5.54
C VAL A 14 -11.78 -11.95 -5.99
N CYS A 15 -11.71 -11.66 -7.30
CA CYS A 15 -11.16 -10.41 -7.81
C CYS A 15 -12.02 -9.18 -7.48
N ALA A 16 -13.35 -9.32 -7.41
CA ALA A 16 -14.27 -8.22 -7.11
C ALA A 16 -14.24 -7.77 -5.63
N VAL A 17 -13.76 -8.62 -4.71
CA VAL A 17 -13.76 -8.36 -3.25
C VAL A 17 -12.49 -7.66 -2.75
N LEU A 18 -11.53 -7.37 -3.62
CA LEU A 18 -10.25 -6.74 -3.23
C LEU A 18 -10.26 -5.20 -3.22
N ALA A 19 -11.40 -4.58 -2.94
CA ALA A 19 -11.42 -3.19 -2.45
C ALA A 19 -10.96 -3.17 -0.99
N ARG A 20 -9.67 -3.44 -0.75
CA ARG A 20 -9.09 -3.35 0.60
C ARG A 20 -9.04 -1.89 1.02
N ALA A 21 -9.70 -1.57 2.14
CA ALA A 21 -9.58 -0.26 2.78
C ALA A 21 -8.11 0.00 3.14
N LEU A 22 -7.58 1.13 2.68
CA LEU A 22 -6.20 1.53 2.96
C LEU A 22 -6.08 1.86 4.45
N HIS A 23 -5.12 1.24 5.14
CA HIS A 23 -4.81 1.61 6.52
C HIS A 23 -3.43 2.25 6.58
N CYS A 24 -3.33 3.40 7.22
CA CYS A 24 -2.09 4.16 7.36
C CYS A 24 -1.87 4.55 8.82
N HIS A 25 -0.63 4.89 9.17
CA HIS A 25 -0.38 5.57 10.43
C HIS A 25 -0.76 7.06 10.29
N VAL A 26 -1.50 7.61 11.25
CA VAL A 26 -1.91 9.02 11.28
C VAL A 26 -1.59 9.61 12.65
N CYS A 27 -0.60 10.49 12.71
CA CYS A 27 -0.18 11.12 13.95
C CYS A 27 0.81 12.27 13.71
N CYS A 28 1.11 13.03 14.77
CA CYS A 28 2.12 14.08 14.78
C CYS A 28 2.99 13.92 16.05
N GLY A 29 4.30 13.81 15.89
CA GLY A 29 5.21 13.57 17.01
C GLY A 29 6.68 13.45 16.59
N HIS A 30 7.46 12.72 17.40
CA HIS A 30 8.87 12.37 17.10
C HIS A 30 8.98 11.24 16.06
N GLU A 31 10.21 10.81 15.72
CA GLU A 31 10.48 9.97 14.54
C GLU A 31 9.67 8.66 14.45
N ASN A 32 9.28 8.09 15.59
CA ASN A 32 8.63 6.77 15.70
C ASN A 32 7.13 6.86 16.00
N CYS A 33 6.49 7.99 15.73
CA CYS A 33 5.07 8.16 15.95
C CYS A 33 4.24 7.18 15.10
N GLU A 34 3.38 6.39 15.73
CA GLU A 34 2.55 5.38 15.09
C GLU A 34 1.14 5.35 15.70
N SER A 35 0.11 5.47 14.84
CA SER A 35 -1.28 5.30 15.22
C SER A 35 -2.04 4.82 13.99
N LEU A 36 -2.42 3.54 13.96
CA LEU A 36 -3.02 2.93 12.79
C LEU A 36 -4.50 3.29 12.69
N VAL A 37 -4.92 3.78 11.53
CA VAL A 37 -6.33 4.10 11.24
C VAL A 37 -6.72 3.59 9.86
N GLU A 38 -8.01 3.39 9.65
CA GLU A 38 -8.61 3.20 8.34
C GLU A 38 -8.76 4.56 7.65
N CYS A 39 -8.27 4.70 6.41
CA CYS A 39 -8.38 5.93 5.63
C CYS A 39 -9.74 6.03 4.92
N ALA A 40 -10.09 7.23 4.42
CA ALA A 40 -11.30 7.39 3.64
C ALA A 40 -11.23 6.59 2.31
N PRO A 41 -12.37 6.15 1.73
CA PRO A 41 -12.37 5.43 0.46
C PRO A 41 -11.74 6.19 -0.72
N THR A 42 -11.70 7.52 -0.63
CA THR A 42 -11.07 8.40 -1.62
C THR A 42 -9.55 8.50 -1.44
N ASP A 43 -9.02 8.14 -0.28
CA ASP A 43 -7.59 8.21 0.02
C ASP A 43 -6.86 7.05 -0.64
N LYS A 44 -5.77 7.39 -1.33
CA LYS A 44 -4.95 6.45 -2.10
C LYS A 44 -3.53 6.36 -1.58
N TYR A 45 -3.13 7.27 -0.69
CA TYR A 45 -1.76 7.43 -0.24
C TYR A 45 -1.68 7.54 1.27
N CYS A 46 -0.76 6.80 1.87
CA CYS A 46 -0.19 7.16 3.15
C CYS A 46 0.89 8.22 2.93
N VAL A 47 0.83 9.32 3.65
CA VAL A 47 1.76 10.44 3.54
C VAL A 47 2.65 10.50 4.78
N ILE A 48 3.93 10.84 4.57
CA ILE A 48 4.92 11.11 5.61
C ILE A 48 5.46 12.50 5.35
N THR A 49 5.30 13.40 6.31
CA THR A 49 5.92 14.72 6.32
C THR A 49 6.96 14.75 7.44
N ARG A 50 8.22 15.06 7.11
CA ARG A 50 9.29 15.23 8.08
C ARG A 50 9.75 16.68 8.06
N ALA A 51 9.77 17.31 9.22
CA ALA A 51 10.32 18.63 9.42
C ALA A 51 11.52 18.53 10.37
N THR A 52 12.72 18.75 9.84
CA THR A 52 13.97 18.76 10.60
C THR A 52 14.36 20.21 10.87
N ASN A 53 14.75 20.49 12.10
CA ASN A 53 15.34 21.76 12.55
C ASN A 53 16.57 21.45 13.42
N PRO A 54 17.44 22.44 13.73
CA PRO A 54 18.59 22.23 14.61
C PRO A 54 18.25 21.67 16.00
N GLY A 55 17.01 21.91 16.48
CA GLY A 55 16.52 21.42 17.77
C GLY A 55 15.79 20.08 17.74
N GLY A 56 15.65 19.42 16.59
CA GLY A 56 15.00 18.11 16.49
C GLY A 56 14.22 17.85 15.19
N MET A 57 13.58 16.69 15.12
CA MET A 57 12.75 16.24 14.00
C MET A 57 11.29 16.06 14.44
N LEU A 58 10.37 16.64 13.68
CA LEU A 58 8.95 16.39 13.79
C LEU A 58 8.50 15.53 12.60
N VAL A 59 7.69 14.51 12.87
CA VAL A 59 7.10 13.64 11.87
C VAL A 59 5.59 13.73 11.97
N MET A 60 4.97 14.03 10.83
CA MET A 60 3.53 13.98 10.65
C MET A 60 3.18 12.92 9.62
N LYS A 61 2.21 12.08 9.94
CA LYS A 61 1.71 11.02 9.07
C LYS A 61 0.21 11.21 8.85
N SER A 62 -0.27 11.00 7.63
CA SER A 62 -1.67 11.21 7.26
C SER A 62 -2.11 10.31 6.10
N CYS A 63 -3.42 10.29 5.82
CA CYS A 63 -4.00 9.77 4.59
C CYS A 63 -4.24 10.92 3.60
N ALA A 64 -4.16 10.66 2.29
CA ALA A 64 -4.52 11.66 1.28
C ALA A 64 -5.03 11.02 -0.04
N PRO A 65 -5.90 11.73 -0.79
CA PRO A 65 -6.38 11.30 -2.10
C PRO A 65 -5.34 11.47 -3.20
N THR A 66 -4.41 12.42 -3.03
CA THR A 66 -3.29 12.72 -3.94
C THR A 66 -2.00 12.82 -3.14
N CYS A 67 -0.86 12.59 -3.80
CA CYS A 67 0.45 12.72 -3.17
C CYS A 67 1.05 14.12 -3.44
N PRO A 68 1.14 15.01 -2.44
CA PRO A 68 1.86 16.27 -2.57
C PRO A 68 3.36 16.02 -2.38
N ASN A 69 4.01 15.45 -3.39
CA ASN A 69 5.45 15.19 -3.32
C ASN A 69 6.23 16.51 -3.37
N SER A 70 6.89 16.87 -2.27
CA SER A 70 7.73 18.06 -2.20
C SER A 70 8.84 17.87 -1.18
N THR A 71 10.01 18.44 -1.45
CA THR A 71 11.10 18.53 -0.49
C THR A 71 11.70 19.92 -0.60
N VAL A 72 11.81 20.61 0.53
CA VAL A 72 12.32 21.98 0.64
C VAL A 72 13.37 22.00 1.75
N SER A 73 14.53 22.59 1.49
CA SER A 73 15.61 22.71 2.47
C SER A 73 16.18 24.12 2.44
N SER A 74 16.37 24.74 3.61
CA SER A 74 16.92 26.09 3.78
C SER A 74 17.43 26.29 5.21
N ASP A 75 18.65 26.81 5.37
CA ASP A 75 19.24 27.24 6.65
C ASP A 75 19.09 26.25 7.82
N GLY A 76 19.50 24.99 7.60
CA GLY A 76 19.44 23.94 8.63
C GLY A 76 18.03 23.44 8.94
N ARG A 77 17.03 23.89 8.17
CA ARG A 77 15.65 23.41 8.19
C ARG A 77 15.39 22.59 6.93
N ALA A 78 14.80 21.42 7.08
CA ALA A 78 14.39 20.59 5.96
C ALA A 78 12.96 20.12 6.15
N LEU A 79 12.14 20.26 5.12
CA LEU A 79 10.80 19.71 5.02
C LEU A 79 10.82 18.68 3.88
N SER A 80 10.48 17.43 4.17
CA SER A 80 10.30 16.40 3.14
C SER A 80 8.92 15.77 3.25
N VAL A 81 8.28 15.59 2.11
CA VAL A 81 6.99 14.90 1.99
C VAL A 81 7.19 13.70 1.08
N SER A 82 6.87 12.51 1.56
CA SER A 82 6.86 11.27 0.77
C SER A 82 5.54 10.54 0.91
N CYS A 83 5.21 9.72 -0.08
CA CYS A 83 3.96 8.96 -0.08
C CYS A 83 4.18 7.51 -0.53
N CYS A 84 3.26 6.63 -0.12
CA CYS A 84 3.21 5.24 -0.54
C CYS A 84 1.75 4.75 -0.55
N GLN A 85 1.44 3.68 -1.30
CA GLN A 85 0.05 3.24 -1.56
C GLN A 85 -0.33 1.93 -0.86
N ASN A 86 0.61 1.31 -0.13
CA ASN A 86 0.36 0.06 0.56
C ASN A 86 -0.11 0.30 1.99
N THR A 87 -0.97 -0.57 2.50
CA THR A 87 -1.36 -0.56 3.91
C THR A 87 -0.12 -0.60 4.82
N ARG A 88 -0.06 0.30 5.81
CA ARG A 88 1.02 0.45 6.82
C ARG A 88 2.40 0.81 6.25
N CYS A 89 2.48 1.23 4.99
CA CYS A 89 3.76 1.56 4.35
C CYS A 89 4.46 2.80 4.93
N ASN A 90 3.75 3.59 5.75
CA ASN A 90 4.31 4.72 6.48
C ASN A 90 4.64 4.40 7.95
N SER A 91 4.78 3.11 8.29
CA SER A 91 5.35 2.70 9.57
C SER A 91 6.83 3.11 9.66
N ALA A 92 7.36 3.21 10.88
CA ALA A 92 8.77 3.56 11.08
C ALA A 92 9.74 2.50 10.50
N ALA A 93 9.27 1.28 10.23
CA ALA A 93 10.07 0.12 9.82
C ALA A 93 9.80 -0.38 8.37
N SER A 94 9.54 0.52 7.43
CA SER A 94 9.04 0.13 6.09
C SER A 94 10.16 -0.11 5.05
N GLY A 95 10.92 -1.19 5.22
CA GLY A 95 11.93 -1.66 4.24
C GLY A 95 11.54 -2.94 3.48
N LEU A 96 10.40 -3.56 3.79
CA LEU A 96 9.99 -4.82 3.17
C LEU A 96 8.83 -4.59 2.18
N THR A 97 9.18 -4.37 0.92
CA THR A 97 8.28 -4.47 -0.22
C THR A 97 7.92 -5.94 -0.46
N TRP A 98 6.86 -6.44 0.20
CA TRP A 98 6.31 -7.76 -0.11
C TRP A 98 5.60 -7.69 -1.46
N ASN A 99 6.25 -8.22 -2.50
CA ASN A 99 5.73 -8.21 -3.86
C ASN A 99 4.70 -9.34 -4.03
N LEU A 100 3.45 -9.11 -3.60
CA LEU A 100 2.35 -10.08 -3.71
C LEU A 100 2.07 -10.52 -5.15
N GLY A 101 2.53 -9.76 -6.17
CA GLY A 101 2.35 -10.10 -7.58
C GLY A 101 3.05 -11.39 -8.02
N ALA A 102 4.17 -11.76 -7.37
CA ALA A 102 4.92 -12.98 -7.70
C ALA A 102 4.15 -14.26 -7.33
N LEU A 103 3.30 -14.20 -6.29
CA LEU A 103 2.51 -15.34 -5.82
C LEU A 103 1.29 -15.61 -6.70
N TRP A 104 0.76 -14.59 -7.38
CA TRP A 104 -0.40 -14.74 -8.27
C TRP A 104 -0.03 -15.26 -9.66
N ALA A 105 1.18 -14.94 -10.16
CA ALA A 105 1.65 -15.40 -11.47
C ALA A 105 1.93 -16.92 -11.50
N SER A 106 2.38 -17.50 -10.40
CA SER A 106 2.63 -18.94 -10.32
C SER A 106 1.33 -19.75 -10.26
N ALA A 107 0.33 -19.27 -9.52
CA ALA A 107 -0.96 -19.96 -9.41
C ALA A 107 -1.72 -20.01 -10.75
N SER A 108 -1.71 -18.91 -11.52
CA SER A 108 -2.40 -18.84 -12.81
C SER A 108 -1.74 -19.73 -13.88
N ALA A 109 -0.41 -19.83 -13.91
CA ALA A 109 0.30 -20.72 -14.83
C ALA A 109 0.02 -22.20 -14.55
N SER A 110 -0.02 -22.61 -13.28
CA SER A 110 -0.35 -24.00 -12.90
C SER A 110 -1.80 -24.37 -13.21
N LEU A 111 -2.73 -23.43 -13.02
CA LEU A 111 -4.15 -23.62 -13.38
C LEU A 111 -4.33 -23.72 -14.91
N LEU A 112 -3.63 -22.91 -15.69
CA LEU A 112 -3.68 -22.97 -17.15
C LEU A 112 -3.14 -24.31 -17.69
N TRP A 113 -2.06 -24.81 -17.07
CA TRP A 113 -1.45 -26.10 -17.43
C TRP A 113 -2.38 -27.28 -17.16
N THR A 114 -3.04 -27.29 -16.00
CA THR A 114 -3.99 -28.36 -15.64
C THR A 114 -5.25 -28.36 -16.52
N LEU A 115 -5.72 -27.18 -16.94
CA LEU A 115 -6.83 -27.06 -17.89
C LEU A 115 -6.45 -27.54 -19.30
N LEU A 116 -5.23 -27.28 -19.77
CA LEU A 116 -4.75 -27.81 -21.05
C LEU A 116 -4.68 -29.35 -21.05
N GLN A 117 -4.21 -29.94 -19.95
CA GLN A 117 -4.11 -31.40 -19.78
C GLN A 117 -5.48 -32.09 -19.69
N ALA A 118 -6.54 -31.38 -19.30
CA ALA A 118 -7.90 -31.93 -19.23
C ALA A 118 -8.70 -31.80 -20.54
N ALA A 119 -8.13 -31.13 -21.55
CA ALA A 119 -8.77 -30.86 -22.85
C ALA A 119 -8.27 -31.80 -23.98
N TRP A 120 -7.26 -32.63 -23.70
CA TRP A 120 -6.75 -33.73 -24.54
C TRP A 120 -6.90 -35.05 -23.79
#